data_AF-A0A940UEY3-F1
#
_entry.id   AF-A0A940UEY3-F1
#
_cell.length_a   1.000
_cell.length_b   1.000
_cell.length_c   1.000
_cell.angle_alpha   90.00
_cell.angle_beta   90.00
_cell.angle_gamma   90.00
#
_symmetry.space_group_name_H-M   'P 1'
#
loop_
_entity.id
_entity.type
_entity.pdbx_description
1 polymer ?
#
loop_
_entity_poly.entity_id
_entity_poly.type
_entity_poly.pdbx_seq_one_letter_code
_entity_poly.pdbx_strand_id
1 'polypeptide(L)'
;MKCIRLAILLCVLSLASPAWSAIMIMYDKNWQNQYYIKDGQVFDLNWNRTHYLRDDRVYDLNWQLQYYLKDDRVYDLNWQLQYYLRERDTAEPKK
;
A
#
# COMPACT_ATOMS: atom_id res chain seq x y z
N MET A 1 25.92 -0.42 49.63
CA MET A 1 24.94 -1.37 49.05
C MET A 1 23.67 -0.55 48.76
N LYS A 2 23.58 0.08 47.60
CA LYS A 2 22.80 -0.37 46.42
C LYS A 2 21.41 -0.89 46.83
N CYS A 3 20.38 -0.12 46.46
CA CYS A 3 19.17 -0.53 45.74
C CYS A 3 18.05 0.47 46.07
N ILE A 4 17.17 0.96 45.20
CA ILE A 4 17.00 1.02 43.74
C ILE A 4 16.00 2.18 43.59
N ARG A 5 16.22 3.06 42.60
CA ARG A 5 15.32 4.18 42.28
C ARG A 5 13.93 3.65 41.89
N LEU A 6 12.98 3.67 42.81
CA LEU A 6 11.56 3.63 42.48
C LEU A 6 11.19 4.94 41.76
N ALA A 7 10.29 4.85 40.79
CA ALA A 7 9.70 5.95 40.00
C ALA A 7 10.31 6.28 38.63
N ILE A 8 10.79 5.29 37.88
CA ILE A 8 10.78 5.36 36.41
C ILE A 8 10.21 4.04 35.88
N LEU A 9 8.90 3.83 35.96
CA LEU A 9 8.26 2.74 35.21
C LEU A 9 6.74 2.89 35.07
N LEU A 10 6.24 4.10 34.83
CA LEU A 10 4.86 4.28 34.38
C LEU A 10 4.87 5.17 33.13
N CYS A 11 4.18 4.69 32.09
CA CYS A 11 3.88 5.39 30.83
C CYS A 11 4.99 5.47 29.76
N VAL A 12 5.79 4.43 29.60
CA VAL A 12 6.18 4.00 28.24
C VAL A 12 5.18 2.92 27.82
N LEU A 13 3.88 3.28 27.76
CA LEU A 13 2.94 2.49 26.96
C LEU A 13 3.28 2.83 25.52
N SER A 14 4.18 2.02 24.97
CA SER A 14 4.37 1.84 23.55
C SER A 14 3.04 1.47 22.91
N LEU A 15 2.22 2.47 22.59
CA LEU A 15 1.28 2.37 21.47
C LEU A 15 2.12 2.39 20.19
N ALA A 16 2.93 1.35 20.01
CA ALA A 16 3.29 0.92 18.68
C ALA A 16 1.97 0.40 18.10
N SER A 17 1.15 1.31 17.58
CA SER A 17 0.04 0.94 16.72
C SER A 17 0.60 -0.04 15.71
N PRO A 18 0.03 -1.25 15.57
CA PRO A 18 0.44 -2.13 14.50
C PRO A 18 0.27 -1.30 13.21
N ALA A 19 1.36 -1.04 12.52
CA ALA A 19 1.32 -0.48 11.18
C ALA A 19 0.74 -1.59 10.30
N TRP A 20 -0.58 -1.79 10.37
CA TRP A 20 -1.31 -2.59 9.40
C TRP A 20 -1.17 -1.84 8.09
N SER A 21 -0.19 -2.25 7.28
CA SER A 21 -0.07 -1.77 5.91
C SER A 21 -1.31 -2.25 5.16
N ALA A 22 -2.24 -1.32 4.94
CA ALA A 22 -3.46 -1.59 4.21
C ALA A 22 -3.12 -1.97 2.77
N ILE A 23 -3.73 -3.05 2.29
CA ILE A 23 -3.61 -3.44 0.88
C ILE A 23 -4.72 -2.73 0.12
N MET A 24 -4.35 -2.01 -0.94
CA MET A 24 -5.32 -1.52 -1.92
C MET A 24 -5.43 -2.52 -3.08
N ILE A 25 -6.61 -2.66 -3.65
CA ILE A 25 -6.86 -3.47 -4.83
C ILE A 25 -7.16 -2.55 -6.00
N MET A 26 -6.55 -2.82 -7.15
CA MET A 26 -6.91 -2.21 -8.42
C MET A 26 -7.88 -3.11 -9.17
N TYR A 27 -9.06 -2.56 -9.43
CA TYR A 27 -10.11 -3.20 -10.20
C TYR A 27 -10.19 -2.61 -11.60
N ASP A 28 -10.43 -3.45 -12.60
CA ASP A 28 -10.79 -2.97 -13.93
C ASP A 28 -12.19 -2.32 -13.95
N LYS A 29 -12.62 -1.89 -15.13
CA LYS A 29 -13.96 -1.29 -15.35
C LYS A 29 -15.12 -2.24 -15.07
N ASN A 30 -14.86 -3.54 -14.98
CA ASN A 30 -15.84 -4.59 -14.72
C ASN A 30 -15.77 -5.09 -13.26
N TRP A 31 -15.05 -4.38 -12.38
CA TRP A 31 -14.85 -4.77 -10.98
C TRP A 31 -14.12 -6.10 -10.79
N GLN A 32 -13.29 -6.50 -11.75
CA GLN A 32 -12.39 -7.63 -11.63
C GLN A 32 -11.05 -7.17 -11.05
N ASN A 33 -10.57 -7.87 -10.02
CA ASN A 33 -9.27 -7.60 -9.42
C ASN A 33 -8.16 -7.88 -10.43
N GLN A 34 -7.30 -6.89 -10.66
CA GLN A 34 -6.15 -7.00 -11.57
C GLN A 34 -4.82 -6.91 -10.82
N TYR A 35 -4.72 -6.05 -9.81
CA TYR A 35 -3.48 -5.80 -9.09
C TYR A 35 -3.71 -5.50 -7.60
N TYR A 36 -2.65 -5.67 -6.82
CA TYR A 36 -2.58 -5.25 -5.43
C TYR A 36 -1.58 -4.10 -5.28
N ILE A 37 -1.84 -3.15 -4.40
CA ILE A 37 -0.89 -2.12 -3.98
C ILE A 37 -0.60 -2.29 -2.50
N LYS A 38 0.69 -2.35 -2.17
CA LYS A 38 1.17 -2.48 -0.80
C LYS A 38 2.54 -1.82 -0.68
N ASP A 39 2.76 -1.06 0.37
CA ASP A 39 4.06 -0.44 0.69
C ASP A 39 4.68 0.34 -0.49
N GLY A 40 3.84 1.06 -1.26
CA GLY A 40 4.28 1.83 -2.44
C GLY A 40 4.68 0.98 -3.66
N GLN A 41 4.30 -0.30 -3.68
CA GLN A 41 4.56 -1.23 -4.78
C GLN A 41 3.26 -1.79 -5.33
N VAL A 42 3.24 -2.08 -6.62
CA VAL A 42 2.11 -2.74 -7.30
C VAL A 42 2.50 -4.17 -7.65
N PHE A 43 1.60 -5.10 -7.39
CA PHE A 43 1.79 -6.52 -7.60
C PHE A 43 0.70 -7.09 -8.51
N ASP A 44 1.05 -8.05 -9.35
CA ASP A 44 0.06 -8.87 -10.04
C ASP A 44 -0.73 -9.78 -9.07
N LEU A 45 -1.68 -10.54 -9.61
CA LEU A 45 -2.49 -11.49 -8.83
C LEU A 45 -1.68 -12.60 -8.15
N ASN A 46 -0.45 -12.84 -8.62
CA ASN A 46 0.49 -13.83 -8.11
C ASN A 46 1.53 -13.23 -7.14
N TRP A 47 1.36 -11.96 -6.75
CA TRP A 47 2.28 -11.22 -5.89
C TRP A 47 3.69 -11.00 -6.48
N ASN A 48 3.82 -10.99 -7.80
CA ASN A 48 5.02 -10.51 -8.47
C ASN A 48 4.92 -8.99 -8.62
N ARG A 49 5.97 -8.27 -8.21
CA ARG A 49 6.01 -6.81 -8.36
C ARG A 49 6.04 -6.45 -9.85
N THR A 50 5.12 -5.59 -10.26
CA THR A 50 4.99 -5.11 -11.64
C THR A 50 5.34 -3.63 -11.77
N HIS A 51 5.04 -2.82 -10.75
CA HIS A 51 5.23 -1.37 -10.81
C HIS A 51 5.66 -0.80 -9.44
N TYR A 52 6.17 0.43 -9.48
CA TYR A 52 6.44 1.28 -8.32
C TYR A 52 5.44 2.43 -8.26
N LEU A 53 5.07 2.83 -7.05
CA LEU A 53 4.23 3.99 -6.78
C LEU A 53 5.05 5.09 -6.11
N ARG A 54 4.96 6.31 -6.63
CA ARG A 54 5.61 7.49 -6.05
C ARG A 54 4.85 8.75 -6.39
N ASP A 55 4.56 9.59 -5.39
CA ASP A 55 4.00 10.94 -5.57
C ASP A 55 2.79 10.96 -6.55
N ASP A 56 1.83 10.06 -6.34
CA ASP A 56 0.63 9.85 -7.18
C ASP A 56 0.88 9.36 -8.61
N ARG A 57 2.01 8.69 -8.84
CA ARG A 57 2.37 8.14 -10.16
C ARG A 57 2.72 6.67 -10.05
N VAL A 58 2.35 5.91 -11.07
CA VAL A 58 2.74 4.52 -11.25
C VAL A 58 3.81 4.44 -12.32
N TYR A 59 4.93 3.82 -11.96
CA TYR A 59 6.07 3.61 -12.83
C TYR A 59 6.28 2.13 -13.07
N ASP A 60 6.67 1.74 -14.28
CA ASP A 60 7.14 0.37 -14.49
C ASP A 60 8.46 0.09 -13.74
N LEU A 61 8.98 -1.13 -13.89
CA LEU A 61 10.22 -1.55 -13.23
C LEU A 61 11.47 -0.77 -13.68
N ASN A 62 11.40 -0.05 -14.80
CA ASN A 62 12.45 0.80 -15.35
C ASN A 62 12.25 2.28 -15.01
N TRP A 63 11.33 2.61 -14.10
CA TRP A 63 10.97 3.98 -13.72
C TRP A 63 10.39 4.82 -14.85
N GLN A 64 9.80 4.21 -15.87
CA GLN A 64 9.03 4.95 -16.88
C GLN A 64 7.59 5.12 -16.38
N LEU A 65 7.07 6.34 -16.49
CA LEU A 65 5.73 6.68 -16.05
C LEU A 65 4.69 5.95 -16.93
N GLN A 66 3.80 5.19 -16.30
CA GLN A 66 2.74 4.44 -16.99
C GLN A 66 1.34 5.00 -16.66
N TYR A 67 1.11 5.39 -15.40
CA TYR A 67 -0.20 5.85 -14.95
C TYR A 67 -0.12 6.99 -13.92
N TYR A 68 -1.21 7.74 -13.82
CA TYR A 68 -1.47 8.70 -12.76
C TYR A 68 -2.49 8.14 -11.77
N LEU A 69 -2.26 8.35 -10.48
CA LEU A 69 -3.26 8.16 -9.44
C LEU A 69 -3.95 9.49 -9.17
N LYS A 70 -5.26 9.45 -8.98
CA LYS A 70 -6.02 10.58 -8.45
C LYS A 70 -7.25 10.04 -7.73
N ASP A 71 -7.36 10.42 -6.46
CA ASP A 71 -8.41 9.92 -5.56
C ASP A 71 -8.40 8.38 -5.51
N ASP A 72 -9.54 7.74 -5.75
CA ASP A 72 -9.72 6.28 -5.80
C ASP A 72 -9.56 5.70 -7.22
N ARG A 73 -8.81 6.37 -8.11
CA ARG A 73 -8.74 6.01 -9.54
C ARG A 73 -7.34 6.07 -10.09
N VAL A 74 -7.12 5.25 -11.12
CA VAL A 74 -5.89 5.19 -11.90
C VAL A 74 -6.19 5.50 -13.36
N TYR A 75 -5.44 6.44 -13.91
CA TYR A 75 -5.59 6.94 -15.27
C TYR A 75 -4.34 6.66 -16.09
N ASP A 76 -4.49 6.44 -17.38
CA ASP A 76 -3.35 6.44 -18.30
C ASP A 76 -2.78 7.85 -18.52
N LEU A 77 -1.74 7.93 -19.35
CA LEU A 77 -1.07 9.18 -19.67
C LEU A 77 -1.97 10.22 -20.39
N ASN A 78 -3.10 9.78 -20.94
CA ASN A 78 -4.11 10.62 -21.59
C ASN A 78 -5.31 10.91 -20.67
N TRP A 79 -5.17 10.67 -19.36
CA TRP A 79 -6.22 10.85 -18.36
C TRP A 79 -7.49 10.02 -18.63
N GLN A 80 -7.37 8.90 -19.34
CA GLN A 80 -8.47 7.95 -19.47
C GLN A 80 -8.45 6.99 -18.28
N LEU A 81 -9.60 6.81 -17.66
CA LEU A 81 -9.76 5.90 -16.53
C LEU A 81 -9.40 4.47 -16.96
N GLN A 82 -8.52 3.83 -16.18
CA GLN A 82 -8.09 2.45 -16.38
C GLN A 82 -8.53 1.56 -15.23
N TYR A 83 -8.35 2.01 -13.98
CA TYR A 83 -8.67 1.21 -12.79
C TYR A 83 -9.32 2.02 -11.67
N TYR A 84 -10.05 1.31 -10.81
CA TYR A 84 -10.56 1.80 -9.52
C TYR A 84 -9.74 1.21 -8.37
N LEU A 85 -9.52 2.00 -7.32
CA LEU A 85 -8.81 1.62 -6.12
C LEU A 85 -9.79 1.38 -4.98
N ARG A 86 -9.61 0.28 -4.25
CA ARG A 86 -10.38 0.01 -3.04
C ARG A 86 -9.49 -0.59 -1.96
N GLU A 87 -9.62 -0.06 -0.75
CA GLU A 87 -8.98 -0.63 0.43
C GLU A 87 -9.58 -2.00 0.76
N ARG A 88 -8.73 -2.92 1.19
CA ARG A 88 -9.12 -4.24 1.70
C ARG A 88 -8.64 -4.39 3.13
N ASP A 89 -9.59 -4.68 4.02
CA ASP A 89 -9.35 -4.80 5.47
C ASP A 89 -8.56 -6.06 5.89
N THR A 90 -8.25 -6.97 4.96
CA THR A 90 -7.66 -8.28 5.30
C THR A 90 -6.17 -8.35 5.04
N ALA A 91 -5.44 -8.89 6.01
CA ALA A 91 -4.02 -9.22 5.94
C ALA A 91 -3.66 -10.06 4.69
N GLU A 92 -2.47 -9.82 4.16
CA GLU A 92 -1.85 -10.47 3.00
C GLU A 92 -2.18 -11.97 2.91
N PRO A 93 -2.43 -12.52 1.70
CA PRO A 93 -2.53 -13.96 1.55
C PRO A 93 -1.21 -14.60 1.98
N LYS A 94 -1.30 -15.48 2.96
CA LYS A 94 -0.16 -16.27 3.44
C LYS A 94 0.32 -17.14 2.28
N LYS A 95 1.60 -16.98 1.91
CA LYS A 95 2.30 -17.90 1.01
C LYS A 95 2.43 -19.27 1.65
#